data_AF-A0A962YPD4-F1
#
_entry.id   AF-A0A962YPD4-F1
#
_cell.length_a   1.000
_cell.length_b   1.000
_cell.length_c   1.000
_cell.angle_alpha   90.00
_cell.angle_beta   90.00
_cell.angle_gamma   90.00
#
_symmetry.space_group_name_H-M   'P 1'
#
loop_
_entity.id
_entity.type
_entity.pdbx_description
1 polymer ?
#
loop_
_entity_poly.entity_id
_entity_poly.type
_entity_poly.pdbx_seq_one_letter_code
_entity_poly.pdbx_strand_id
1 'polypeptide(L)' 'MPSAKTAHGRLPNRLQAHASAVRVDQWAQRQPAEAWRTVTVRDDTKGALWVEFPHRRVWLWKAKSPRPAHGI' A
#
# COMPACT_ATOMS: atom_id res chain seq x y z
N MET A 1 -14.52 12.79 -6.64
CA MET A 1 -13.90 13.11 -5.33
C MET A 1 -14.68 12.39 -4.24
N PRO A 2 -14.06 11.93 -3.16
CA PRO A 2 -14.78 11.23 -2.10
C PRO A 2 -15.74 12.15 -1.36
N SER A 3 -16.85 11.60 -0.85
CA SER A 3 -17.83 12.36 -0.08
C SER A 3 -17.29 12.75 1.30
N ALA A 4 -17.71 13.92 1.79
CA ALA A 4 -17.44 14.34 3.16
C ALA A 4 -18.05 13.35 4.15
N LYS A 5 -17.33 13.06 5.25
CA LYS A 5 -17.84 12.24 6.35
C LYS A 5 -18.52 13.08 7.45
N THR A 6 -18.22 14.37 7.51
CA THR A 6 -18.73 15.32 8.50
C THR A 6 -19.19 16.60 7.80
N ALA A 7 -20.18 17.29 8.36
CA ALA A 7 -20.66 18.58 7.84
C ALA A 7 -19.61 19.70 8.00
N HIS A 8 -18.69 19.53 8.94
CA HIS A 8 -17.63 20.49 9.23
C HIS A 8 -16.25 19.92 8.87
N GLY A 9 -15.35 20.81 8.46
CA GLY A 9 -13.96 20.49 8.13
C GLY A 9 -13.69 20.41 6.62
N ARG A 10 -12.42 20.20 6.28
CA ARG A 10 -11.95 20.19 4.90
C ARG A 10 -12.46 18.96 4.16
N LEU A 11 -12.98 19.17 2.95
CA LEU A 11 -13.38 18.09 2.06
C LEU A 11 -12.19 17.15 1.75
N PRO A 12 -12.39 15.83 1.77
CA PRO A 12 -11.34 14.89 1.45
C PRO A 12 -10.93 15.03 -0.03
N ASN A 13 -9.67 15.39 -0.27
CA ASN A 13 -9.12 15.54 -1.63
C ASN A 13 -8.28 14.32 -2.08
N ARG A 14 -8.09 13.33 -1.19
CA ARG A 14 -7.31 12.13 -1.50
C ARG A 14 -8.17 11.14 -2.27
N LEU A 15 -7.66 10.61 -3.37
CA LEU A 15 -8.32 9.52 -4.11
C LEU A 15 -8.50 8.30 -3.20
N GLN A 16 -9.70 7.72 -3.23
CA GLN A 16 -10.02 6.49 -2.51
C GLN A 16 -9.89 5.30 -3.45
N ALA A 17 -9.42 4.17 -2.91
CA ALA A 17 -9.40 2.93 -3.66
C ALA A 17 -10.84 2.49 -3.97
N HIS A 18 -11.06 1.95 -5.17
CA HIS A 18 -12.35 1.39 -5.56
C HIS A 18 -12.60 0.01 -4.91
N ALA A 19 -11.56 -0.63 -4.42
CA ALA A 19 -11.63 -1.93 -3.75
C ALA A 19 -11.88 -1.78 -2.26
N SER A 20 -12.59 -2.75 -1.68
CA SER A 20 -12.77 -2.87 -0.24
C SER A 20 -11.43 -3.10 0.46
N ALA A 21 -11.29 -2.56 1.66
CA ALA A 21 -10.14 -2.86 2.51
C ALA A 21 -10.14 -4.36 2.87
N VAL A 22 -8.94 -4.95 2.91
CA VAL A 22 -8.73 -6.35 3.28
C VAL A 22 -7.68 -6.43 4.39
N ARG A 23 -7.83 -7.36 5.34
CA ARG A 23 -6.77 -7.61 6.32
C ARG A 23 -5.58 -8.28 5.62
N VAL A 24 -4.39 -7.79 5.92
CA VAL A 24 -3.14 -8.23 5.28
C VAL A 24 -2.87 -9.72 5.51
N ASP A 25 -3.11 -10.22 6.72
CA ASP A 25 -2.84 -11.62 7.05
C ASP A 25 -3.79 -12.60 6.32
N GLN A 26 -5.08 -12.26 6.25
CA GLN A 26 -6.05 -13.05 5.47
C GLN A 26 -5.74 -13.00 3.98
N TRP A 27 -5.30 -11.86 3.47
CA TRP A 27 -4.87 -11.74 2.08
C TRP A 27 -3.60 -12.55 1.79
N ALA A 28 -2.63 -12.53 2.70
CA ALA A 28 -1.37 -13.27 2.59
C ALA A 28 -1.62 -14.79 2.56
N GLN A 29 -2.50 -15.31 3.42
CA GLN A 29 -2.89 -16.73 3.44
C GLN A 29 -3.52 -17.21 2.13
N ARG A 30 -4.12 -16.30 1.34
CA ARG A 30 -4.72 -16.62 0.04
C ARG A 30 -3.73 -16.56 -1.11
N GLN A 31 -2.48 -16.15 -0.88
CA GLN A 31 -1.48 -16.11 -1.94
C GLN A 31 -0.96 -17.52 -2.25
N PRO A 32 -0.79 -17.87 -3.53
CA PRO A 32 -0.22 -19.15 -3.91
C PRO A 32 1.25 -19.23 -3.47
N ALA A 33 1.73 -20.45 -3.17
CA ALA A 33 3.09 -20.67 -2.68
C ALA A 33 4.15 -20.15 -3.68
N GLU A 34 3.89 -20.29 -4.98
CA GLU A 34 4.80 -19.89 -6.05
C GLU A 34 4.94 -18.36 -6.18
N ALA A 35 4.03 -17.59 -5.57
CA ALA A 35 4.14 -16.12 -5.55
C ALA A 35 5.14 -15.62 -4.50
N TRP A 36 5.45 -16.40 -3.48
CA TRP A 36 6.35 -15.97 -2.41
C TRP A 36 7.80 -15.97 -2.89
N ARG A 37 8.52 -14.92 -2.50
CA ARG A 37 9.96 -14.79 -2.76
C ARG A 37 10.66 -14.30 -1.51
N THR A 38 11.81 -14.91 -1.24
CA THR A 38 12.74 -14.47 -0.19
C THR A 38 13.76 -13.52 -0.78
N VAL A 39 13.95 -12.36 -0.15
CA VAL A 39 14.98 -11.39 -0.55
C VAL A 39 15.77 -10.94 0.65
N THR A 40 17.08 -10.78 0.47
CA THR A 40 17.95 -10.12 1.44
C THR A 40 17.71 -8.63 1.39
N VAL A 41 17.18 -8.07 2.48
CA VAL A 41 17.00 -6.62 2.61
C VAL A 41 18.31 -5.95 2.96
N ARG A 42 19.12 -6.62 3.78
CA ARG A 42 20.42 -6.11 4.20
C ARG A 42 21.33 -7.27 4.58
N ASP A 43 22.58 -7.20 4.16
CA ASP A 43 23.65 -8.04 4.67
C ASP A 43 24.64 -7.11 5.40
N ASP A 44 24.79 -7.28 6.71
CA ASP A 44 25.54 -6.38 7.58
C ASP A 44 26.13 -7.18 8.75
N THR A 45 27.00 -6.57 9.56
CA THR A 45 27.73 -7.23 10.67
C THR A 45 26.82 -7.83 11.74
N LYS A 46 25.54 -7.43 11.78
CA LYS A 46 24.50 -8.00 12.66
C LYS A 46 23.79 -9.22 12.05
N GLY A 47 24.28 -9.72 10.93
CA GLY A 47 23.70 -10.81 10.16
C GLY A 47 22.73 -10.32 9.09
N ALA A 48 22.50 -11.19 8.11
CA ALA A 48 21.61 -10.92 7.00
C ALA A 48 20.13 -10.90 7.43
N LEU A 49 19.42 -9.85 7.03
CA LEU A 49 17.97 -9.74 7.17
C LEU A 49 17.31 -10.23 5.89
N TRP A 50 16.58 -11.33 6.00
CA TRP A 50 15.78 -11.90 4.92
C TRP A 50 14.31 -11.64 5.19
N VAL A 51 13.56 -11.33 4.14
CA VAL A 51 12.10 -11.17 4.21
C VAL A 51 11.46 -11.98 3.10
N GLU A 52 10.27 -12.50 3.38
CA GLU A 52 9.41 -13.13 2.39
C GLU A 52 8.26 -12.19 2.02
N PHE A 53 8.01 -12.05 0.72
CA PHE A 53 6.86 -11.31 0.23
C PHE A 53 6.27 -11.94 -1.04
N PRO A 54 4.95 -11.82 -1.24
CA PRO A 54 4.32 -12.18 -2.50
C PRO A 54 4.76 -11.21 -3.60
N HIS A 55 5.25 -11.74 -4.71
CA HIS A 55 5.77 -10.97 -5.84
C HIS A 55 4.93 -11.22 -7.10
N ARG A 56 4.37 -10.14 -7.67
CA ARG A 56 3.61 -10.17 -8.93
C ARG A 56 3.89 -8.94 -9.75
N ARG A 57 3.98 -9.10 -11.07
CA ARG A 57 4.00 -7.97 -12.01
C ARG A 57 2.62 -7.34 -12.05
N VAL A 58 2.55 -6.03 -11.84
CA VAL A 58 1.31 -5.25 -11.88
C VAL A 58 1.50 -4.01 -12.73
N TRP A 59 0.41 -3.55 -13.37
CA TRP A 59 0.37 -2.28 -14.09
C TRP A 59 -0.07 -1.18 -13.13
N LEU A 60 0.77 -0.15 -12.98
CA LEU A 60 0.46 1.01 -12.14
C LEU A 60 0.11 2.20 -13.04
N TRP A 61 -1.10 2.73 -12.85
CA TRP A 61 -1.49 4.00 -13.44
C TRP A 61 -0.95 5.14 -12.57
N LYS A 62 -0.18 6.06 -13.16
CA LYS A 62 0.34 7.23 -12.43
C LYS A 62 -0.77 8.29 -12.30
N ALA A 63 -1.52 8.25 -11.20
CA ALA A 63 -2.41 9.35 -10.86
C ALA A 63 -1.60 10.56 -10.35
N LYS A 64 -1.88 11.76 -10.88
CA LYS A 64 -1.40 13.02 -10.29
C LYS A 64 -2.13 13.20 -8.95
N SER A 65 -1.42 13.02 -7.83
CA SER A 65 -1.97 13.42 -6.54
C SER A 65 -2.07 14.95 -6.50
N PRO A 66 -3.21 15.54 -6.11
CA PRO A 66 -3.25 16.96 -5.84
C PRO A 66 -2.26 17.28 -4.71
N ARG A 67 -1.49 18.36 -4.88
CA ARG A 67 -0.51 18.83 -3.88
C ARG A 67 -1.27 19.10 -2.57
N PRO A 68 -0.79 18.61 -1.42
CA PRO A 68 -1.40 19.00 -0.16
C PRO A 68 -1.24 20.53 -0.01
N ALA A 69 -2.37 21.23 0.06
CA ALA A 69 -2.37 22.61 0.55
C ALA A 69 -1.94 22.56 2.02
N HIS A 70 -0.69 22.96 2.28
CA HIS A 70 -0.22 23.27 3.62
C HIS A 70 -0.90 24.59 4.03
N GLY A 71 -1.74 24.55 5.07
CA GLY A 71 -2.13 25.75 5.80
C GLY A 71 -1.02 26.07 6.78
N ILE A 72 -0.51 27.31 6.71
CA ILE A 72 0.30 27.96 7.76
C ILE A 72 -0.65 28.38 8.88
#